data_AF-A0A7J5BMN0-F1
#
_entry.id   AF-A0A7J5BMN0-F1
#
_cell.length_a   1.000
_cell.length_b   1.000
_cell.length_c   1.000
_cell.angle_alpha   90.00
_cell.angle_beta   90.00
_cell.angle_gamma   90.00
#
_symmetry.space_group_name_H-M   'P 1'
#
loop_
_entity.id
_entity.type
_entity.pdbx_description
1 polymer ?
#
loop_
_entity_poly.entity_id
_entity_poly.type
_entity_poly.pdbx_seq_one_letter_code
_entity_poly.pdbx_strand_id
1 'polypeptide(L)'
;MPDVLERRSTAHDSPSRFRRAAAGLASLAAIAETPTTISSTFINDFSSSRQGIALGVMLSKVEVSKTVESRYQDSDQFTVSTSDANGEISSASTEGDATSASTDPVEQLTGPGGSDVTFTERGASDDVDLDHYTVEWACTRNGEEIPADDLTESSTDDSRDVVAHVGVGDLVSCEVTNTARLGAASWTKTDADGAPLAGSEWTFETEGQDPIVVVDNGTNDTDPAVGAIGVDGLRWGDYTLTETKAPAGYLLPTEAAGTFTIDGDNLTATVGPVENVLGTPALEVKKSSDPASGSQIDPGQDITYTVTVANTGDVPLTPAKLDDDLAGVFAHASYVTDSATATVNGTPVDAPVVDEDNATLHWEGTLAVGETATLSYTVTVDADVTADDVLVNVITAEADVSPGFTPPVSNCVEGSTDPDCSTTHTPLVPTPTTPAPTTPAPTTPAPTTPSTPTGPQLANTGGELAPGLFLVAAFLIAGAGALVASRARGRRS
;
A
#
# COMPACT_ATOMS: atom_id res chain seq x y z
N MET A 1 65.08 -12.57 -46.90
CA MET A 1 65.17 -13.14 -48.26
C MET A 1 63.78 -13.59 -48.62
N PRO A 2 63.17 -13.17 -49.76
CA PRO A 2 61.84 -13.64 -50.09
C PRO A 2 61.96 -15.08 -50.59
N ASP A 3 61.12 -15.97 -50.07
CA ASP A 3 60.97 -17.33 -50.60
C ASP A 3 60.31 -17.23 -51.98
N VAL A 4 61.13 -17.25 -53.02
CA VAL A 4 60.68 -17.36 -54.40
C VAL A 4 60.37 -18.83 -54.66
N LEU A 5 59.09 -19.18 -54.66
CA LEU A 5 58.61 -20.50 -55.09
C LEU A 5 58.71 -20.61 -56.63
N GLU A 6 59.92 -20.74 -57.16
CA GLU A 6 60.13 -21.12 -58.56
C GLU A 6 59.89 -22.63 -58.71
N ARG A 7 58.70 -23.03 -59.18
CA ARG A 7 58.48 -24.39 -59.70
C ARG A 7 58.41 -24.38 -61.22
N ARG A 8 59.52 -24.79 -61.85
CA ARG A 8 59.54 -25.17 -63.27
C ARG A 8 58.90 -26.56 -63.43
N SER A 9 57.81 -26.64 -64.18
CA SER A 9 57.33 -27.92 -64.72
C SER A 9 58.18 -28.29 -65.94
N THR A 10 59.25 -29.06 -65.73
CA THR A 10 59.89 -29.82 -66.83
C THR A 10 59.29 -31.22 -66.87
N ALA A 11 58.59 -31.54 -67.95
CA ALA A 11 58.01 -32.86 -68.17
C ALA A 11 59.11 -33.89 -68.49
N HIS A 12 59.71 -34.52 -67.47
CA HIS A 12 60.14 -35.92 -67.52
C HIS A 12 60.40 -36.49 -66.10
N ASP A 13 59.79 -37.65 -65.88
CA ASP A 13 59.82 -38.57 -64.74
C ASP A 13 59.12 -38.24 -63.41
N SER A 14 58.37 -39.25 -62.95
CA SER A 14 57.42 -39.30 -61.83
C SER A 14 58.02 -40.11 -60.65
N PRO A 15 57.47 -40.09 -59.42
CA PRO A 15 56.04 -40.18 -59.15
C PRO A 15 55.51 -39.32 -57.98
N SER A 16 54.57 -38.43 -58.29
CA SER A 16 53.37 -38.27 -57.47
C SER A 16 52.17 -38.25 -58.43
N ARG A 17 51.16 -39.05 -58.08
CA ARG A 17 50.13 -39.51 -59.02
C ARG A 17 49.23 -38.36 -59.48
N PHE A 18 49.28 -38.01 -60.77
CA PHE A 18 48.14 -37.42 -61.47
C PHE A 18 47.92 -38.17 -62.79
N ARG A 19 46.72 -38.74 -62.96
CA ARG A 19 46.32 -39.41 -64.20
C ARG A 19 46.14 -38.35 -65.29
N ARG A 20 46.82 -38.57 -66.43
CA ARG A 20 46.58 -37.83 -67.69
C ARG A 20 45.11 -37.95 -68.10
N ALA A 21 44.45 -36.82 -68.34
CA ALA A 21 43.32 -36.75 -69.26
C ALA A 21 43.86 -36.26 -70.63
N ALA A 22 43.58 -37.03 -71.68
CA ALA A 22 43.86 -36.64 -73.06
C ALA A 22 42.95 -35.48 -73.46
N ALA A 23 43.50 -34.45 -74.11
CA ALA A 23 42.84 -33.19 -74.50
C ALA A 23 42.19 -32.45 -73.32
N GLY A 24 42.96 -32.05 -72.31
CA GLY A 24 42.43 -31.45 -71.09
C GLY A 24 43.24 -30.26 -70.62
N LEU A 25 42.56 -29.21 -70.15
CA LEU A 25 43.14 -28.08 -69.42
C LEU A 25 44.18 -28.57 -68.40
N ALA A 26 45.35 -27.92 -68.36
CA ALA A 26 46.30 -28.03 -67.26
C ALA A 26 46.08 -26.85 -66.31
N SER A 27 45.63 -27.13 -65.09
CA SER A 27 45.44 -26.13 -64.04
C SER A 27 46.59 -26.23 -63.03
N LEU A 28 47.30 -25.12 -62.78
CA LEU A 28 48.28 -24.98 -61.72
C LEU A 28 47.68 -24.10 -60.62
N ALA A 29 47.43 -24.68 -59.45
CA ALA A 29 47.04 -23.91 -58.26
C ALA A 29 48.28 -23.70 -57.37
N ALA A 30 48.54 -22.45 -57.02
CA ALA A 30 49.55 -22.07 -56.05
C ALA A 30 48.87 -21.26 -54.95
N ILE A 31 49.10 -21.63 -53.69
CA ILE A 31 48.62 -20.91 -52.51
C ILE A 31 49.86 -20.25 -51.89
N ALA A 32 49.76 -18.97 -51.57
CA ALA A 32 50.83 -18.22 -50.94
C ALA A 32 50.23 -17.30 -49.87
N GLU A 33 50.86 -17.26 -48.71
CA GLU A 33 50.54 -16.34 -47.63
C GLU A 33 51.37 -15.06 -47.85
N THR A 34 50.72 -13.93 -48.15
CA THR A 34 51.36 -12.63 -48.51
C THR A 34 52.31 -12.63 -49.72
N PRO A 35 51.86 -13.04 -50.92
CA PRO A 35 52.70 -12.94 -52.11
C PRO A 35 52.94 -11.47 -52.49
N THR A 36 54.18 -10.99 -52.36
CA THR A 36 54.57 -9.65 -52.84
C THR A 36 54.84 -9.60 -54.33
N THR A 37 55.00 -10.76 -54.98
CA THR A 37 55.17 -10.87 -56.43
C THR A 37 54.62 -12.20 -56.90
N ILE A 38 53.86 -12.16 -57.99
CA ILE A 38 53.41 -13.35 -58.72
C ILE A 38 54.01 -13.25 -60.13
N SER A 39 54.79 -14.25 -60.52
CA SER A 39 55.32 -14.37 -61.87
C SER A 39 54.84 -15.68 -62.48
N SER A 40 54.24 -15.59 -63.66
CA SER A 40 53.83 -16.75 -64.45
C SER A 40 54.44 -16.61 -65.83
N THR A 41 55.09 -17.68 -66.29
CA THR A 41 55.67 -17.75 -67.63
C THR A 41 54.88 -18.75 -68.47
N PHE A 42 54.29 -18.22 -69.53
CA PHE A 42 53.48 -18.94 -70.50
C PHE A 42 54.36 -19.41 -71.66
N ILE A 43 54.47 -20.73 -71.85
CA ILE A 43 55.28 -21.35 -72.92
C ILE A 43 54.34 -21.98 -73.96
N ASN A 44 54.57 -21.70 -75.25
CA ASN A 44 53.74 -22.17 -76.37
C ASN A 44 54.55 -23.07 -77.30
N ASP A 45 54.30 -24.38 -77.26
CA ASP A 45 54.94 -25.36 -78.16
C ASP A 45 54.04 -25.79 -79.34
N PHE A 46 52.87 -25.16 -79.51
CA PHE A 46 51.87 -25.47 -80.54
C PHE A 46 51.36 -24.22 -81.27
N SER A 47 50.84 -24.38 -82.50
CA SER A 47 50.38 -23.29 -83.38
C SER A 47 49.11 -22.57 -82.91
N SER A 48 48.39 -23.09 -81.91
CA SER A 48 47.29 -22.39 -81.25
C SER A 48 47.11 -22.90 -79.81
N SER A 49 47.31 -22.03 -78.82
CA SER A 49 47.03 -22.29 -77.40
C SER A 49 46.23 -21.14 -76.79
N ARG A 50 45.45 -21.45 -75.74
CA ARG A 50 44.81 -20.47 -74.85
C ARG A 50 45.32 -20.72 -73.44
N GLN A 51 45.90 -19.70 -72.82
CA GLN A 51 46.46 -19.76 -71.48
C GLN A 51 45.90 -18.59 -70.67
N GLY A 52 45.71 -18.80 -69.37
CA GLY A 52 45.15 -17.79 -68.46
C GLY A 52 45.63 -18.04 -67.03
N ILE A 53 45.64 -16.98 -66.24
CA ILE A 53 45.85 -17.04 -64.79
C ILE A 53 44.53 -16.63 -64.15
N ALA A 54 44.11 -17.36 -63.14
CA ALA A 54 43.08 -16.93 -62.21
C ALA A 54 43.75 -16.63 -60.87
N LEU A 55 43.38 -15.52 -60.26
CA LEU A 55 43.79 -15.16 -58.90
C LEU A 55 42.56 -15.30 -58.00
N GLY A 56 42.73 -15.97 -56.87
CA GLY A 56 41.74 -16.03 -55.81
C GLY A 56 42.35 -15.43 -54.55
N VAL A 57 41.60 -14.58 -53.86
CA VAL A 57 41.93 -14.09 -52.53
C VAL A 57 40.90 -14.70 -51.60
N MET A 58 41.35 -15.37 -50.54
CA MET A 58 40.46 -15.71 -49.43
C MET A 58 40.40 -14.51 -48.52
N LEU A 59 39.19 -14.01 -48.30
CA LEU A 59 38.91 -12.93 -47.36
C LEU A 59 38.27 -13.56 -46.13
N SER A 60 38.73 -13.14 -44.97
CA SER A 60 38.03 -13.45 -43.73
C SER A 60 36.81 -12.54 -43.62
N LYS A 61 35.83 -12.97 -42.85
CA LYS A 61 34.65 -12.18 -42.52
C LYS A 61 34.42 -12.22 -41.03
N VAL A 62 34.00 -11.09 -40.48
CA VAL A 62 33.57 -10.98 -39.10
C VAL A 62 32.18 -10.38 -39.05
N GLU A 63 31.36 -10.87 -38.12
CA GLU A 63 30.08 -10.27 -37.78
C GLU A 63 29.79 -10.41 -36.30
N VAL A 64 29.05 -9.44 -35.77
CA VAL A 64 28.47 -9.53 -34.44
C VAL A 64 26.96 -9.30 -34.52
N SER A 65 26.20 -10.11 -33.78
CA SER A 65 24.77 -9.92 -33.60
C SER A 65 24.40 -9.77 -32.14
N LYS A 66 23.36 -8.98 -31.88
CA LYS A 66 22.74 -8.76 -30.58
C LYS A 66 21.39 -9.47 -30.55
N THR A 67 21.12 -10.15 -29.44
CA THR A 67 19.78 -10.59 -29.06
C THR A 67 19.43 -10.01 -27.68
N VAL A 68 18.23 -9.44 -27.54
CA VAL A 68 17.68 -8.95 -26.28
C VAL A 68 16.48 -9.82 -25.94
N GLU A 69 16.67 -10.75 -24.99
CA GLU A 69 15.61 -11.65 -24.54
C GLU A 69 14.60 -10.92 -23.65
N SER A 70 15.10 -10.06 -22.76
CA SER A 70 14.29 -9.17 -21.92
C SER A 70 15.05 -7.89 -21.60
N ARG A 71 14.31 -6.79 -21.43
CA ARG A 71 14.86 -5.48 -21.05
C ARG A 71 14.61 -5.20 -19.58
N TYR A 72 15.60 -4.59 -18.92
CA TYR A 72 15.51 -4.10 -17.56
C TYR A 72 14.71 -2.80 -17.52
N GLN A 73 14.97 -1.86 -18.44
CA GLN A 73 14.06 -0.77 -18.78
C GLN A 73 13.70 -0.82 -20.26
N ASP A 74 12.45 -0.52 -20.62
CA ASP A 74 11.99 -0.53 -22.01
C ASP A 74 12.83 0.39 -22.93
N SER A 75 13.40 1.46 -22.36
CA SER A 75 14.26 2.40 -23.08
C SER A 75 15.70 1.94 -23.27
N ASP A 76 16.17 0.93 -22.54
CA ASP A 76 17.56 0.47 -22.65
C ASP A 76 17.84 0.04 -24.08
N GLN A 77 19.00 0.41 -24.64
CA GLN A 77 19.46 -0.01 -25.96
C GLN A 77 20.91 -0.44 -25.89
N PHE A 78 21.32 -1.33 -26.78
CA PHE A 78 22.66 -1.91 -26.83
C PHE A 78 23.31 -1.67 -28.18
N THR A 79 24.61 -1.38 -28.17
CA THR A 79 25.45 -1.30 -29.35
C THR A 79 26.44 -2.45 -29.33
N VAL A 80 26.50 -3.19 -30.43
CA VAL A 80 27.53 -4.19 -30.67
C VAL A 80 28.50 -3.70 -31.73
N SER A 81 29.79 -3.99 -31.59
CA SER A 81 30.79 -3.63 -32.58
C SER A 81 31.90 -4.67 -32.70
N THR A 82 32.55 -4.68 -33.86
CA THR A 82 33.76 -5.46 -34.13
C THR A 82 34.92 -4.49 -34.33
N SER A 83 36.07 -4.75 -33.73
CA SER A 83 37.27 -3.92 -33.88
C SER A 83 38.55 -4.77 -33.97
N ASP A 84 39.58 -4.21 -34.61
CA ASP A 84 40.92 -4.77 -34.62
C ASP A 84 41.96 -3.71 -34.19
N ALA A 85 43.25 -4.02 -34.32
CA ALA A 85 44.34 -3.11 -33.99
C ALA A 85 44.32 -1.76 -34.74
N ASN A 86 43.56 -1.65 -35.85
CA ASN A 86 43.42 -0.44 -36.66
C ASN A 86 42.16 0.37 -36.32
N GLY A 87 41.28 -0.14 -35.45
CA GLY A 87 40.06 0.53 -35.01
C GLY A 87 38.79 -0.27 -35.26
N GLU A 88 37.64 0.41 -35.20
CA GLU A 88 36.33 -0.20 -35.44
C GLU A 88 36.16 -0.60 -36.91
N ILE A 89 35.70 -1.83 -37.13
CA ILE A 89 35.39 -2.41 -38.43
C ILE A 89 33.91 -2.17 -38.78
N SER A 90 33.03 -2.44 -37.80
CA SER A 90 31.57 -2.34 -37.98
C SER A 90 30.89 -2.21 -36.62
N SER A 91 29.70 -1.60 -36.61
CA SER A 91 28.86 -1.42 -35.43
C SER A 91 27.38 -1.44 -35.80
N ALA A 92 26.54 -1.89 -34.86
CA ALA A 92 25.09 -1.92 -34.98
C ALA A 92 24.45 -1.73 -33.60
N SER A 93 23.31 -1.07 -33.55
CA SER A 93 22.58 -0.81 -32.30
C SER A 93 21.14 -1.30 -32.39
N THR A 94 20.60 -1.70 -31.25
CA THR A 94 19.14 -1.84 -31.10
C THR A 94 18.51 -0.45 -31.02
N GLU A 95 17.29 -0.32 -31.53
CA GLU A 95 16.52 0.92 -31.51
C GLU A 95 15.05 0.63 -31.20
N GLY A 96 14.43 1.46 -30.34
CA GLY A 96 13.04 1.30 -29.94
C GLY A 96 12.77 -0.12 -29.39
N ASP A 97 11.73 -0.77 -29.92
CA ASP A 97 11.33 -2.11 -29.47
C ASP A 97 12.10 -3.25 -30.16
N ALA A 98 13.12 -2.95 -30.97
CA ALA A 98 13.88 -3.98 -31.66
C ALA A 98 14.62 -4.87 -30.66
N THR A 99 14.40 -6.19 -30.73
CA THR A 99 15.05 -7.18 -29.87
C THR A 99 16.34 -7.75 -30.46
N SER A 100 16.79 -7.23 -31.61
CA SER A 100 17.99 -7.70 -32.27
C SER A 100 18.69 -6.60 -33.08
N ALA A 101 20.01 -6.71 -33.22
CA ALA A 101 20.82 -5.91 -34.13
C ALA A 101 21.94 -6.78 -34.73
N SER A 102 22.47 -6.44 -35.89
CA SER A 102 23.60 -7.14 -36.49
C SER A 102 24.41 -6.20 -37.38
N THR A 103 25.72 -6.43 -37.43
CA THR A 103 26.62 -5.70 -38.32
C THR A 103 26.64 -6.22 -39.75
N ASP A 104 25.98 -7.36 -40.01
CA ASP A 104 26.19 -8.22 -41.20
C ASP A 104 27.68 -8.66 -41.37
N PRO A 105 27.96 -9.68 -42.20
CA PRO A 105 29.34 -10.10 -42.48
C PRO A 105 30.16 -9.02 -43.20
N VAL A 106 31.22 -8.53 -42.55
CA VAL A 106 32.16 -7.57 -43.12
C VAL A 106 33.48 -8.25 -43.47
N GLU A 107 33.96 -8.03 -44.69
CA GLU A 107 35.22 -8.60 -45.17
C GLU A 107 36.44 -7.92 -44.52
N GLN A 108 37.38 -8.73 -44.03
CA GLN A 108 38.64 -8.30 -43.43
C GLN A 108 39.84 -8.84 -44.23
N LEU A 109 40.87 -8.01 -44.37
CA LEU A 109 42.17 -8.41 -44.90
C LEU A 109 43.07 -8.85 -43.74
N THR A 110 43.06 -10.13 -43.43
CA THR A 110 43.92 -10.73 -42.41
C THR A 110 45.32 -11.03 -42.96
N GLY A 111 46.34 -10.86 -42.13
CA GLY A 111 47.70 -11.27 -42.44
C GLY A 111 47.88 -12.80 -42.39
N PRO A 112 49.07 -13.34 -42.76
CA PRO A 112 49.38 -14.77 -42.73
C PRO A 112 49.14 -15.45 -41.39
N GLY A 113 49.40 -14.72 -40.30
CA GLY A 113 49.22 -15.20 -38.94
C GLY A 113 47.86 -14.85 -38.35
N GLY A 114 46.88 -14.45 -39.17
CA GLY A 114 45.60 -13.94 -38.71
C GLY A 114 45.71 -12.60 -37.96
N SER A 115 44.62 -12.22 -37.33
CA SER A 115 44.56 -11.09 -36.39
C SER A 115 43.50 -11.37 -35.33
N ASP A 116 43.73 -10.86 -34.13
CA ASP A 116 42.72 -10.87 -33.09
C ASP A 116 41.67 -9.79 -33.40
N VAL A 117 40.40 -10.17 -33.30
CA VAL A 117 39.26 -9.27 -33.45
C VAL A 117 38.50 -9.26 -32.14
N THR A 118 38.22 -8.06 -31.66
CA THR A 118 37.41 -7.82 -30.46
C THR A 118 35.96 -7.58 -30.88
N PHE A 119 35.06 -8.38 -30.33
CA PHE A 119 33.62 -8.23 -30.41
C PHE A 119 33.18 -7.60 -29.09
N THR A 120 32.53 -6.44 -29.17
CA THR A 120 32.20 -5.62 -28.02
C THR A 120 30.69 -5.43 -27.96
N GLU A 121 30.12 -5.52 -26.76
CA GLU A 121 28.84 -4.94 -26.41
C GLU A 121 29.04 -3.72 -25.49
N ARG A 122 28.25 -2.67 -25.71
CA ARG A 122 28.05 -1.55 -24.78
C ARG A 122 26.58 -1.18 -24.66
N GLY A 123 26.22 -0.47 -23.60
CA GLY A 123 25.03 0.38 -23.60
C GLY A 123 25.08 1.38 -24.76
N ALA A 124 23.96 1.62 -25.43
CA ALA A 124 23.88 2.66 -26.47
C ALA A 124 23.77 4.08 -25.89
N SER A 125 23.58 4.19 -24.58
CA SER A 125 23.70 5.42 -23.78
C SER A 125 24.35 5.10 -22.43
N ASP A 126 24.83 6.14 -21.74
CA ASP A 126 25.42 6.04 -20.41
C ASP A 126 24.38 5.68 -19.31
N ASP A 127 23.10 5.68 -19.64
CA ASP A 127 22.01 5.31 -18.71
C ASP A 127 21.83 3.78 -18.61
N VAL A 128 22.42 3.01 -19.54
CA VAL A 128 22.32 1.55 -19.56
C VAL A 128 23.44 0.95 -18.71
N ASP A 129 23.07 0.39 -17.58
CA ASP A 129 23.96 -0.38 -16.72
C ASP A 129 23.91 -1.87 -17.10
N LEU A 130 25.05 -2.39 -17.55
CA LEU A 130 25.19 -3.78 -18.00
C LEU A 130 25.17 -4.80 -16.86
N ASP A 131 25.28 -4.39 -15.59
CA ASP A 131 25.16 -5.29 -14.44
C ASP A 131 23.71 -5.72 -14.20
N HIS A 132 22.73 -4.96 -14.71
CA HIS A 132 21.31 -5.35 -14.74
C HIS A 132 21.01 -6.50 -15.70
N TYR A 133 22.00 -7.00 -16.44
CA TYR A 133 21.81 -8.03 -17.47
C TYR A 133 22.73 -9.22 -17.23
N THR A 134 22.19 -10.41 -17.49
CA THR A 134 23.01 -11.60 -17.75
C THR A 134 23.40 -11.54 -19.22
N VAL A 135 24.71 -11.63 -19.49
CA VAL A 135 25.27 -11.52 -20.84
C VAL A 135 25.90 -12.85 -21.23
N GLU A 136 25.49 -13.40 -22.37
CA GLU A 136 26.00 -14.67 -22.89
C GLU A 136 26.55 -14.49 -24.31
N TRP A 137 27.80 -14.88 -24.53
CA TRP A 137 28.44 -14.89 -25.83
C TRP A 137 28.43 -16.29 -26.45
N ALA A 138 28.08 -16.36 -27.74
CA ALA A 138 28.21 -17.56 -28.55
C ALA A 138 28.93 -17.23 -29.86
N CYS A 139 30.15 -17.74 -30.02
CA CYS A 139 30.96 -17.50 -31.21
C CYS A 139 31.15 -18.77 -32.05
N THR A 140 31.10 -18.62 -33.36
CA THR A 140 31.36 -19.70 -34.32
C THR A 140 32.45 -19.31 -35.32
N ARG A 141 33.22 -20.29 -35.77
CA ARG A 141 34.17 -20.21 -36.88
C ARG A 141 33.69 -21.13 -37.99
N ASN A 142 33.32 -20.57 -39.14
CA ASN A 142 32.79 -21.28 -40.30
C ASN A 142 31.54 -22.14 -39.96
N GLY A 143 30.75 -21.69 -38.99
CA GLY A 143 29.53 -22.37 -38.50
C GLY A 143 29.76 -23.43 -37.43
N GLU A 144 31.00 -23.64 -36.97
CA GLU A 144 31.33 -24.52 -35.84
C GLU A 144 31.65 -23.68 -34.60
N GLU A 145 31.20 -24.10 -33.42
CA GLU A 145 31.44 -23.39 -32.15
C GLU A 145 32.94 -23.22 -31.89
N ILE A 146 33.34 -22.01 -31.48
CA ILE A 146 34.71 -21.75 -31.01
C ILE A 146 34.77 -22.16 -29.53
N PRO A 147 35.67 -23.09 -29.13
CA PRO A 147 35.83 -23.45 -27.73
C PRO A 147 36.15 -22.23 -26.86
N ALA A 148 35.61 -22.17 -25.64
CA ALA A 148 35.84 -21.06 -24.72
C ALA A 148 37.34 -20.80 -24.43
N ASP A 149 38.18 -21.86 -24.42
CA ASP A 149 39.64 -21.73 -24.24
C ASP A 149 40.34 -20.98 -25.39
N ASP A 150 39.70 -20.89 -26.57
CA ASP A 150 40.18 -20.14 -27.74
C ASP A 150 39.60 -18.71 -27.79
N LEU A 151 38.80 -18.33 -26.81
CA LEU A 151 38.23 -16.99 -26.64
C LEU A 151 38.87 -16.31 -25.43
N THR A 152 38.99 -14.99 -25.49
CA THR A 152 39.38 -14.18 -24.32
C THR A 152 38.27 -13.21 -24.01
N GLU A 153 37.60 -13.41 -22.87
CA GLU A 153 36.56 -12.53 -22.39
C GLU A 153 37.11 -11.46 -21.45
N SER A 154 36.57 -10.25 -21.53
CA SER A 154 36.82 -9.19 -20.57
C SER A 154 35.58 -8.33 -20.37
N SER A 155 35.35 -7.92 -19.13
CA SER A 155 34.22 -7.09 -18.74
C SER A 155 34.68 -5.87 -17.97
N THR A 156 34.10 -4.72 -18.30
CA THR A 156 34.15 -3.47 -17.53
C THR A 156 32.73 -2.98 -17.31
N ASP A 157 32.53 -1.98 -16.46
CA ASP A 157 31.21 -1.37 -16.21
C ASP A 157 30.53 -0.92 -17.52
N ASP A 158 31.31 -0.47 -18.52
CA ASP A 158 30.81 0.08 -19.79
C ASP A 158 30.79 -0.93 -20.96
N SER A 159 31.49 -2.06 -20.85
CA SER A 159 31.59 -3.01 -21.96
C SER A 159 31.73 -4.47 -21.56
N ARG A 160 31.18 -5.35 -22.41
CA ARG A 160 31.42 -6.79 -22.41
C ARG A 160 32.09 -7.17 -23.71
N ASP A 161 33.29 -7.70 -23.64
CA ASP A 161 34.12 -7.98 -24.80
C ASP A 161 34.48 -9.47 -24.88
N VAL A 162 34.47 -10.02 -26.09
CA VAL A 162 35.09 -11.30 -26.41
C VAL A 162 36.07 -11.11 -27.56
N VAL A 163 37.29 -11.66 -27.41
CA VAL A 163 38.33 -11.62 -28.43
C VAL A 163 38.48 -13.00 -29.04
N ALA A 164 38.43 -13.06 -30.37
CA ALA A 164 38.67 -14.29 -31.13
C ALA A 164 39.77 -14.07 -32.18
N HIS A 165 40.61 -15.09 -32.35
CA HIS A 165 41.60 -15.09 -33.42
C HIS A 165 40.96 -15.42 -34.77
N VAL A 166 41.16 -14.55 -35.77
CA VAL A 166 40.60 -14.66 -37.12
C VAL A 166 41.71 -14.99 -38.11
N GLY A 167 41.69 -16.21 -38.63
CA GLY A 167 42.61 -16.68 -39.68
C GLY A 167 42.12 -16.35 -41.08
N VAL A 168 42.98 -16.56 -42.08
CA VAL A 168 42.66 -16.32 -43.50
C VAL A 168 41.50 -17.19 -43.96
N GLY A 169 40.43 -16.56 -44.46
CA GLY A 169 39.25 -17.24 -44.99
C GLY A 169 38.24 -17.69 -43.93
N ASP A 170 38.47 -17.39 -42.66
CA ASP A 170 37.49 -17.64 -41.59
C ASP A 170 36.28 -16.71 -41.74
N LEU A 171 35.08 -17.25 -41.52
CA LEU A 171 33.91 -16.49 -41.09
C LEU A 171 33.77 -16.66 -39.58
N VAL A 172 34.07 -15.63 -38.81
CA VAL A 172 33.82 -15.61 -37.36
C VAL A 172 32.55 -14.81 -37.08
N SER A 173 31.56 -15.46 -36.49
CA SER A 173 30.29 -14.85 -36.13
C SER A 173 30.08 -15.00 -34.63
N CYS A 174 29.92 -13.89 -33.91
CA CYS A 174 29.61 -13.89 -32.49
C CYS A 174 28.21 -13.30 -32.25
N GLU A 175 27.42 -13.96 -31.41
CA GLU A 175 26.15 -13.47 -30.92
C GLU A 175 26.27 -13.17 -29.42
N VAL A 176 25.73 -12.02 -28.99
CA VAL A 176 25.61 -11.65 -27.58
C VAL A 176 24.16 -11.50 -27.17
N THR A 177 23.73 -12.31 -26.20
CA THR A 177 22.36 -12.30 -25.67
C THR A 177 22.30 -11.59 -24.33
N ASN A 178 21.37 -10.65 -24.18
CA ASN A 178 21.06 -10.00 -22.89
C ASN A 178 19.72 -10.45 -22.37
N THR A 179 19.72 -10.86 -21.10
CA THR A 179 18.53 -11.21 -20.34
C THR A 179 18.53 -10.39 -19.05
N ALA A 180 17.50 -9.56 -18.87
CA ALA A 180 17.38 -8.69 -17.71
C ALA A 180 17.33 -9.50 -16.41
N ARG A 181 18.08 -9.04 -15.42
CA ARG A 181 18.14 -9.61 -14.07
C ARG A 181 17.07 -8.94 -13.22
N LEU A 182 15.82 -9.34 -13.44
CA LEU A 182 14.68 -8.88 -12.64
C LEU A 182 14.48 -9.78 -11.44
N GLY A 183 13.99 -9.20 -10.35
CA GLY A 183 13.65 -9.93 -9.13
C GLY A 183 12.17 -10.28 -9.02
N ALA A 184 11.86 -10.96 -7.93
CA ALA A 184 10.52 -11.36 -7.54
C ALA A 184 10.29 -11.15 -6.04
N ALA A 185 9.03 -10.92 -5.65
CA ALA A 185 8.62 -10.80 -4.26
C ALA A 185 7.41 -11.69 -3.96
N SER A 186 7.30 -12.15 -2.72
CA SER A 186 6.19 -12.99 -2.26
C SER A 186 5.81 -12.69 -0.82
N TRP A 187 4.52 -12.86 -0.48
CA TRP A 187 4.01 -12.79 0.88
C TRP A 187 2.70 -13.54 1.02
N THR A 188 2.19 -13.62 2.24
CA THR A 188 0.88 -14.23 2.51
C THR A 188 -0.02 -13.29 3.28
N LYS A 189 -1.30 -13.26 2.93
CA LYS A 189 -2.35 -12.54 3.65
C LYS A 189 -3.09 -13.50 4.57
N THR A 190 -3.11 -13.19 5.86
CA THR A 190 -3.76 -14.03 6.86
C THR A 190 -4.62 -13.23 7.83
N ASP A 191 -5.48 -13.92 8.58
CA ASP A 191 -6.06 -13.41 9.83
C ASP A 191 -5.12 -13.65 11.02
N ALA A 192 -5.53 -13.20 12.20
CA ALA A 192 -4.78 -13.33 13.45
C ALA A 192 -4.54 -14.79 13.89
N ASP A 193 -5.30 -15.76 13.35
CA ASP A 193 -5.13 -17.20 13.63
C ASP A 193 -4.25 -17.89 12.55
N GLY A 194 -3.78 -17.14 11.56
CA GLY A 194 -2.95 -17.61 10.45
C GLY A 194 -3.74 -18.25 9.31
N ALA A 195 -5.07 -18.13 9.29
CA ALA A 195 -5.88 -18.61 8.16
C ALA A 195 -5.73 -17.67 6.96
N PRO A 196 -5.59 -18.20 5.73
CA PRO A 196 -5.40 -17.36 4.55
C PRO A 196 -6.66 -16.56 4.21
N LEU A 197 -6.48 -15.31 3.78
CA LEU A 197 -7.57 -14.42 3.40
C LEU A 197 -7.49 -14.04 1.93
N ALA A 198 -8.65 -13.98 1.27
CA ALA A 198 -8.78 -13.59 -0.13
C ALA A 198 -9.17 -12.10 -0.27
N GLY A 199 -8.79 -11.51 -1.41
CA GLY A 199 -9.35 -10.24 -1.89
C GLY A 199 -8.68 -9.00 -1.31
N SER A 200 -7.42 -9.13 -0.89
CA SER A 200 -6.55 -8.01 -0.53
C SER A 200 -6.01 -7.30 -1.78
N GLU A 201 -5.79 -5.99 -1.69
CA GLU A 201 -5.11 -5.19 -2.72
C GLU A 201 -3.91 -4.46 -2.11
N TRP A 202 -2.86 -4.30 -2.90
CA TRP A 202 -1.55 -3.85 -2.45
C TRP A 202 -0.92 -2.88 -3.43
N THR A 203 0.01 -2.08 -2.91
CA THR A 203 0.95 -1.31 -3.71
C THR A 203 2.39 -1.57 -3.29
N PHE A 204 3.30 -1.58 -4.27
CA PHE A 204 4.73 -1.43 -4.03
C PHE A 204 5.21 -0.10 -4.60
N GLU A 205 6.10 0.54 -3.86
CA GLU A 205 6.74 1.78 -4.27
C GLU A 205 8.23 1.68 -4.05
N THR A 206 9.00 2.16 -5.03
CA THR A 206 10.45 2.37 -4.93
C THR A 206 10.82 3.67 -5.64
N GLU A 207 11.96 4.27 -5.27
CA GLU A 207 12.36 5.57 -5.81
C GLU A 207 12.58 5.50 -7.33
N GLY A 208 12.05 6.48 -8.06
CA GLY A 208 12.24 6.60 -9.51
C GLY A 208 11.40 5.61 -10.35
N GLN A 209 10.45 4.89 -9.75
CA GLN A 209 9.55 3.99 -10.46
C GLN A 209 8.08 4.29 -10.12
N ASP A 210 7.19 4.02 -11.08
CA ASP A 210 5.75 4.13 -10.83
C ASP A 210 5.29 3.07 -9.82
N PRO A 211 4.30 3.38 -8.95
CA PRO A 211 3.74 2.40 -8.04
C PRO A 211 3.16 1.19 -8.78
N ILE A 212 3.50 0.00 -8.31
CA ILE A 212 3.00 -1.26 -8.84
C ILE A 212 1.79 -1.67 -8.00
N VAL A 213 0.63 -1.83 -8.63
CA VAL A 213 -0.60 -2.29 -7.98
C VAL A 213 -0.72 -3.81 -8.12
N VAL A 214 -1.07 -4.50 -7.04
CA VAL A 214 -1.32 -5.94 -7.02
C VAL A 214 -2.68 -6.23 -6.40
N VAL A 215 -3.43 -7.13 -7.02
CA VAL A 215 -4.70 -7.63 -6.48
C VAL A 215 -4.52 -9.12 -6.29
N ASP A 216 -4.74 -9.60 -5.06
CA ASP A 216 -4.69 -11.03 -4.72
C ASP A 216 -5.64 -11.83 -5.65
N ASN A 217 -5.08 -12.84 -6.33
CA ASN A 217 -5.73 -13.61 -7.38
C ASN A 217 -6.24 -12.77 -8.57
N GLY A 218 -5.58 -11.64 -8.84
CA GLY A 218 -5.96 -10.66 -9.86
C GLY A 218 -4.75 -10.06 -10.57
N THR A 219 -4.77 -8.75 -10.75
CA THR A 219 -3.71 -8.01 -11.46
C THR A 219 -2.35 -8.20 -10.78
N ASN A 220 -1.34 -8.55 -11.58
CA ASN A 220 0.06 -8.71 -11.18
C ASN A 220 0.36 -9.78 -10.11
N ASP A 221 -0.63 -10.59 -9.72
CA ASP A 221 -0.41 -11.73 -8.83
C ASP A 221 -0.09 -12.99 -9.65
N THR A 222 1.03 -13.62 -9.34
CA THR A 222 1.53 -14.84 -9.98
C THR A 222 1.23 -16.10 -9.16
N ASP A 223 0.75 -15.98 -7.92
CA ASP A 223 0.33 -17.12 -7.09
C ASP A 223 -1.21 -17.20 -6.99
N PRO A 224 -1.85 -18.23 -7.56
CA PRO A 224 -3.30 -18.38 -7.55
C PRO A 224 -3.85 -19.00 -6.24
N ALA A 225 -3.02 -19.25 -5.23
CA ALA A 225 -3.49 -19.76 -3.96
C ALA A 225 -4.14 -18.64 -3.13
N VAL A 226 -5.23 -18.96 -2.42
CA VAL A 226 -5.91 -17.98 -1.57
C VAL A 226 -4.95 -17.43 -0.54
N GLY A 227 -4.81 -16.11 -0.48
CA GLY A 227 -3.96 -15.42 0.48
C GLY A 227 -2.47 -15.66 0.28
N ALA A 228 -2.04 -16.19 -0.87
CA ALA A 228 -0.65 -16.18 -1.27
C ALA A 228 -0.51 -15.21 -2.44
N ILE A 229 0.50 -14.35 -2.39
CA ILE A 229 0.73 -13.35 -3.42
C ILE A 229 2.17 -13.47 -3.91
N GLY A 230 2.34 -13.56 -5.23
CA GLY A 230 3.63 -13.58 -5.90
C GLY A 230 3.72 -12.50 -6.96
N VAL A 231 4.88 -11.88 -7.13
CA VAL A 231 5.10 -10.85 -8.16
C VAL A 231 6.49 -11.01 -8.76
N ASP A 232 6.56 -11.11 -10.08
CA ASP A 232 7.80 -11.23 -10.85
C ASP A 232 8.11 -9.94 -11.61
N GLY A 233 9.33 -9.84 -12.16
CA GLY A 233 9.70 -8.73 -13.06
C GLY A 233 10.04 -7.43 -12.35
N LEU A 234 10.40 -7.49 -11.06
CA LEU A 234 10.77 -6.32 -10.27
C LEU A 234 12.16 -5.84 -10.66
N ARG A 235 12.28 -4.55 -10.98
CA ARG A 235 13.59 -3.91 -11.11
C ARG A 235 14.28 -3.84 -9.75
N TRP A 236 15.58 -3.57 -9.74
CA TRP A 236 16.32 -3.40 -8.50
C TRP A 236 15.88 -2.12 -7.79
N GLY A 237 15.83 -2.17 -6.47
CA GLY A 237 15.37 -1.07 -5.63
C GLY A 237 14.96 -1.52 -4.25
N ASP A 238 14.81 -0.53 -3.38
CA ASP A 238 14.23 -0.69 -2.04
C ASP A 238 12.71 -0.43 -2.14
N TYR A 239 11.91 -1.44 -1.87
CA TYR A 239 10.47 -1.43 -1.99
C TYR A 239 9.79 -1.28 -0.64
N THR A 240 8.71 -0.50 -0.60
CA THR A 240 7.74 -0.46 0.50
C THR A 240 6.44 -1.13 0.07
N LEU A 241 6.00 -2.14 0.82
CA LEU A 241 4.74 -2.86 0.61
C LEU A 241 3.64 -2.26 1.48
N THR A 242 2.55 -1.82 0.86
CA THR A 242 1.38 -1.27 1.55
C THR A 242 0.13 -2.02 1.16
N GLU A 243 -0.68 -2.45 2.13
CA GLU A 243 -2.04 -2.92 1.85
C GLU A 243 -2.92 -1.71 1.61
N THR A 244 -3.56 -1.64 0.45
CA THR A 244 -4.45 -0.52 0.06
C THR A 244 -5.92 -0.87 0.21
N LYS A 245 -6.23 -2.18 0.26
CA LYS A 245 -7.57 -2.69 0.56
C LYS A 245 -7.47 -4.00 1.34
N ALA A 246 -8.08 -4.01 2.50
CA ALA A 246 -8.22 -5.21 3.32
C ALA A 246 -9.27 -6.16 2.75
N PRO A 247 -9.14 -7.48 3.03
CA PRO A 247 -10.22 -8.45 2.82
C PRO A 247 -11.54 -8.02 3.48
N ALA A 248 -12.66 -8.49 2.93
CA ALA A 248 -13.98 -8.16 3.46
C ALA A 248 -14.12 -8.54 4.95
N GLY A 249 -14.55 -7.58 5.77
CA GLY A 249 -14.73 -7.74 7.21
C GLY A 249 -13.50 -7.43 8.05
N TYR A 250 -12.36 -7.14 7.43
CA TYR A 250 -11.10 -6.86 8.13
C TYR A 250 -10.75 -5.38 8.08
N LEU A 251 -10.13 -4.89 9.16
CA LEU A 251 -9.63 -3.52 9.25
C LEU A 251 -8.43 -3.35 8.30
N LEU A 252 -8.39 -2.20 7.60
CA LEU A 252 -7.23 -1.79 6.81
C LEU A 252 -6.13 -1.27 7.75
N PRO A 253 -4.91 -1.81 7.70
CA PRO A 253 -3.78 -1.28 8.46
C PRO A 253 -3.45 0.17 8.07
N THR A 254 -2.99 0.97 9.03
CA THR A 254 -2.52 2.35 8.77
C THR A 254 -1.03 2.43 8.44
N GLU A 255 -0.29 1.36 8.76
CA GLU A 255 1.15 1.27 8.54
C GLU A 255 1.46 0.35 7.35
N ALA A 256 2.61 0.57 6.71
CA ALA A 256 3.11 -0.32 5.68
C ALA A 256 3.30 -1.75 6.23
N ALA A 257 3.01 -2.75 5.40
CA ALA A 257 3.15 -4.15 5.77
C ALA A 257 4.62 -4.58 5.90
N GLY A 258 5.52 -3.89 5.20
CA GLY A 258 6.96 -4.10 5.33
C GLY A 258 7.76 -3.44 4.21
N THR A 259 9.07 -3.67 4.24
CA THR A 259 10.01 -3.24 3.19
C THR A 259 10.90 -4.41 2.78
N PHE A 260 11.35 -4.42 1.53
CA PHE A 260 12.30 -5.41 1.01
C PHE A 260 13.17 -4.79 -0.09
N THR A 261 14.32 -5.40 -0.36
CA THR A 261 15.27 -4.95 -1.39
C THR A 261 15.39 -6.00 -2.47
N ILE A 262 15.38 -5.56 -3.72
CA ILE A 262 15.79 -6.36 -4.89
C ILE A 262 17.09 -5.76 -5.41
N ASP A 263 18.13 -6.58 -5.55
CA ASP A 263 19.43 -6.18 -6.08
C ASP A 263 20.13 -7.35 -6.79
N GLY A 264 21.35 -7.12 -7.27
CA GLY A 264 22.14 -8.14 -7.97
C GLY A 264 22.44 -9.40 -7.16
N ASP A 265 22.43 -9.34 -5.83
CA ASP A 265 22.67 -10.50 -4.96
C ASP A 265 21.36 -11.11 -4.43
N ASN A 266 20.28 -10.33 -4.39
CA ASN A 266 18.99 -10.66 -3.77
C ASN A 266 17.84 -10.49 -4.78
N LEU A 267 17.76 -11.38 -5.77
CA LEU A 267 16.68 -11.36 -6.78
C LEU A 267 15.35 -11.94 -6.29
N THR A 268 15.27 -12.43 -5.05
CA THR A 268 14.04 -12.97 -4.48
C THR A 268 13.82 -12.43 -3.08
N ALA A 269 12.66 -11.84 -2.85
CA ALA A 269 12.22 -11.36 -1.55
C ALA A 269 10.99 -12.13 -1.06
N THR A 270 10.95 -12.40 0.25
CA THR A 270 9.75 -12.90 0.93
C THR A 270 9.46 -11.98 2.10
N VAL A 271 8.31 -11.30 2.05
CA VAL A 271 7.77 -10.61 3.22
C VAL A 271 6.99 -11.65 4.03
N GLY A 272 7.14 -11.61 5.36
CA GLY A 272 6.44 -12.52 6.26
C GLY A 272 4.91 -12.42 6.11
N PRO A 273 4.14 -13.25 6.85
CA PRO A 273 2.69 -13.16 6.82
C PRO A 273 2.24 -11.76 7.23
N VAL A 274 1.33 -11.18 6.44
CA VAL A 274 0.68 -9.92 6.71
C VAL A 274 -0.71 -10.21 7.27
N GLU A 275 -0.86 -9.97 8.57
CA GLU A 275 -2.08 -10.27 9.33
C GLU A 275 -3.04 -9.08 9.32
N ASN A 276 -4.35 -9.34 9.17
CA ASN A 276 -5.38 -8.34 9.46
C ASN A 276 -6.23 -8.77 10.63
N VAL A 277 -6.75 -7.76 11.33
CA VAL A 277 -7.68 -7.92 12.43
C VAL A 277 -9.11 -7.84 11.90
N LEU A 278 -9.95 -8.80 12.29
CA LEU A 278 -11.37 -8.80 11.96
C LEU A 278 -12.04 -7.61 12.66
N GLY A 279 -12.76 -6.78 11.89
CA GLY A 279 -13.50 -5.65 12.45
C GLY A 279 -14.83 -6.10 13.06
N THR A 280 -15.16 -5.50 14.19
CA THR A 280 -16.35 -5.68 14.99
C THR A 280 -17.07 -4.35 15.20
N PRO A 281 -17.93 -3.92 14.25
CA PRO A 281 -18.82 -2.79 14.47
C PRO A 281 -19.74 -3.04 15.66
N ALA A 282 -20.02 -2.00 16.46
CA ALA A 282 -21.01 -2.08 17.54
C ALA A 282 -21.61 -0.70 17.83
N LEU A 283 -22.91 -0.70 18.14
CA LEU A 283 -23.70 0.48 18.44
C LEU A 283 -24.44 0.27 19.77
N GLU A 284 -24.28 1.21 20.71
CA GLU A 284 -25.00 1.20 21.97
C GLU A 284 -25.82 2.50 22.10
N VAL A 285 -27.09 2.37 22.45
CA VAL A 285 -28.01 3.50 22.63
C VAL A 285 -28.58 3.49 24.04
N LYS A 286 -28.64 4.68 24.65
CA LYS A 286 -29.32 4.91 25.93
C LYS A 286 -30.18 6.14 25.86
N LYS A 287 -31.38 6.01 26.40
CA LYS A 287 -32.37 7.08 26.52
C LYS A 287 -32.65 7.35 27.99
N SER A 288 -32.77 8.63 28.31
CA SER A 288 -33.13 9.10 29.64
C SER A 288 -34.00 10.36 29.52
N SER A 289 -34.52 10.81 30.65
CA SER A 289 -35.35 12.00 30.73
C SER A 289 -35.21 12.69 32.07
N ASP A 290 -35.52 13.99 32.11
CA ASP A 290 -35.76 14.76 33.32
C ASP A 290 -37.14 15.44 33.21
N PRO A 291 -38.12 15.08 34.06
CA PRO A 291 -38.07 14.10 35.16
C PRO A 291 -37.70 12.68 34.72
N ALA A 292 -37.11 11.90 35.63
CA ALA A 292 -36.68 10.52 35.35
C ALA A 292 -37.84 9.62 34.89
N SER A 293 -37.56 8.69 34.00
CA SER A 293 -38.53 7.68 33.56
C SER A 293 -39.18 6.96 34.74
N GLY A 294 -40.49 6.78 34.68
CA GLY A 294 -41.36 6.20 35.72
C GLY A 294 -41.83 7.21 36.77
N SER A 295 -41.45 8.48 36.67
CA SER A 295 -41.91 9.51 37.59
C SER A 295 -43.33 10.03 37.25
N GLN A 296 -43.95 10.65 38.24
CA GLN A 296 -45.17 11.41 38.03
C GLN A 296 -44.84 12.83 37.57
N ILE A 297 -45.65 13.35 36.66
CA ILE A 297 -45.47 14.67 36.01
C ILE A 297 -46.70 15.54 36.20
N ASP A 298 -46.54 16.86 36.33
CA ASP A 298 -47.65 17.80 36.44
C ASP A 298 -48.09 18.31 35.05
N PRO A 299 -49.37 18.66 34.85
CA PRO A 299 -49.80 19.37 33.64
C PRO A 299 -49.03 20.67 33.44
N GLY A 300 -48.54 20.93 32.23
CA GLY A 300 -47.68 22.07 31.90
C GLY A 300 -46.21 21.92 32.31
N GLN A 301 -45.79 20.77 32.82
CA GLN A 301 -44.39 20.49 33.13
C GLN A 301 -43.59 20.19 31.86
N ASP A 302 -42.34 20.66 31.80
CA ASP A 302 -41.41 20.27 30.75
C ASP A 302 -40.75 18.93 31.08
N ILE A 303 -40.64 18.07 30.07
CA ILE A 303 -39.85 16.84 30.09
C ILE A 303 -38.73 17.01 29.08
N THR A 304 -37.49 17.00 29.55
CA THR A 304 -36.31 17.01 28.68
C THR A 304 -35.82 15.59 28.49
N TYR A 305 -35.81 15.12 27.26
CA TYR A 305 -35.25 13.82 26.89
C TYR A 305 -33.78 13.98 26.52
N THR A 306 -32.99 12.96 26.83
CA THR A 306 -31.59 12.87 26.43
C THR A 306 -31.31 11.47 25.88
N VAL A 307 -30.81 11.41 24.65
CA VAL A 307 -30.40 10.17 23.97
C VAL A 307 -28.89 10.20 23.78
N THR A 308 -28.19 9.17 24.23
CA THR A 308 -26.77 8.94 23.92
C THR A 308 -26.64 7.76 22.98
N VAL A 309 -25.89 7.93 21.90
CA VAL A 309 -25.56 6.88 20.94
C VAL A 309 -24.05 6.78 20.82
N ALA A 310 -23.50 5.59 21.07
CA ALA A 310 -22.06 5.36 21.13
C ALA A 310 -21.61 4.29 20.13
N ASN A 311 -20.53 4.57 19.41
CA ASN A 311 -19.81 3.53 18.67
C ASN A 311 -18.88 2.80 19.64
N THR A 312 -19.28 1.60 20.06
CA THR A 312 -18.52 0.76 21.00
C THR A 312 -17.66 -0.28 20.28
N GLY A 313 -17.73 -0.33 18.96
CA GLY A 313 -16.95 -1.22 18.11
C GLY A 313 -15.63 -0.61 17.68
N ASP A 314 -14.93 -1.31 16.78
CA ASP A 314 -13.65 -0.89 16.19
C ASP A 314 -13.75 -0.44 14.72
N VAL A 315 -14.98 -0.40 14.18
CA VAL A 315 -15.29 0.08 12.84
C VAL A 315 -16.05 1.41 12.93
N PRO A 316 -15.64 2.47 12.19
CA PRO A 316 -16.41 3.71 12.11
C PRO A 316 -17.83 3.48 11.58
N LEU A 317 -18.81 4.18 12.15
CA LEU A 317 -20.22 4.13 11.72
C LEU A 317 -20.53 5.34 10.84
N THR A 318 -20.99 5.10 9.62
CA THR A 318 -21.16 6.12 8.58
C THR A 318 -22.43 5.89 7.76
N PRO A 319 -23.61 6.35 8.21
CA PRO A 319 -23.90 7.00 9.50
C PRO A 319 -24.48 6.04 10.55
N ALA A 320 -24.50 6.47 11.81
CA ALA A 320 -25.48 6.03 12.80
C ALA A 320 -26.79 6.80 12.60
N LYS A 321 -27.92 6.12 12.73
CA LYS A 321 -29.27 6.67 12.52
C LYS A 321 -30.14 6.38 13.73
N LEU A 322 -30.89 7.38 14.13
CA LEU A 322 -31.80 7.36 15.26
C LEU A 322 -33.19 7.80 14.80
N ASP A 323 -34.19 7.01 15.15
CA ASP A 323 -35.60 7.25 14.87
C ASP A 323 -36.38 7.13 16.18
N ASP A 324 -36.90 8.25 16.66
CA ASP A 324 -37.68 8.34 17.90
C ASP A 324 -39.17 8.41 17.57
N ASP A 325 -39.93 7.44 18.05
CA ASP A 325 -41.39 7.44 17.99
C ASP A 325 -41.94 8.30 19.14
N LEU A 326 -42.47 9.45 18.76
CA LEU A 326 -43.06 10.43 19.66
C LEU A 326 -44.59 10.34 19.67
N ALA A 327 -45.24 9.38 19.00
CA ALA A 327 -46.70 9.30 18.93
C ALA A 327 -47.35 9.17 20.33
N GLY A 328 -46.73 8.38 21.21
CA GLY A 328 -47.18 8.25 22.61
C GLY A 328 -46.91 9.50 23.46
N VAL A 329 -45.99 10.35 23.04
CA VAL A 329 -45.66 11.63 23.71
C VAL A 329 -46.59 12.73 23.20
N PHE A 330 -46.69 12.91 21.88
CA PHE A 330 -47.45 13.98 21.23
C PHE A 330 -48.97 13.80 21.33
N ALA A 331 -49.45 12.66 21.83
CA ALA A 331 -50.83 12.51 22.26
C ALA A 331 -51.18 13.36 23.50
N HIS A 332 -50.19 13.75 24.30
CA HIS A 332 -50.37 14.34 25.64
C HIS A 332 -49.35 15.42 26.00
N ALA A 333 -48.50 15.83 25.05
CA ALA A 333 -47.50 16.87 25.22
C ALA A 333 -47.19 17.54 23.89
N SER A 334 -46.78 18.80 23.94
CA SER A 334 -46.39 19.59 22.78
C SER A 334 -44.87 19.78 22.74
N TYR A 335 -44.27 19.73 21.56
CA TYR A 335 -42.82 19.98 21.39
C TYR A 335 -42.44 21.42 21.73
N VAL A 336 -41.32 21.61 22.44
CA VAL A 336 -40.74 22.94 22.65
C VAL A 336 -39.87 23.29 21.45
N THR A 337 -40.36 24.20 20.60
CA THR A 337 -39.66 24.63 19.38
C THR A 337 -38.22 25.06 19.68
N ASP A 338 -37.30 24.66 18.80
CA ASP A 338 -35.85 24.93 18.89
C ASP A 338 -35.14 24.32 20.13
N SER A 339 -35.76 23.38 20.85
CA SER A 339 -35.12 22.69 21.99
C SER A 339 -34.17 21.55 21.57
N ALA A 340 -34.36 20.99 20.37
CA ALA A 340 -33.53 19.95 19.80
C ALA A 340 -32.07 20.39 19.63
N THR A 341 -31.15 19.62 20.20
CA THR A 341 -29.70 19.82 20.05
C THR A 341 -28.99 18.47 19.94
N ALA A 342 -27.82 18.45 19.31
CA ALA A 342 -26.94 17.30 19.25
C ALA A 342 -25.48 17.71 19.40
N THR A 343 -24.69 16.86 20.05
CA THR A 343 -23.24 16.98 20.11
C THR A 343 -22.57 15.63 19.87
N VAL A 344 -21.39 15.59 19.27
CA VAL A 344 -20.51 14.43 19.23
C VAL A 344 -19.28 14.75 20.07
N ASN A 345 -19.04 13.96 21.13
CA ASN A 345 -17.99 14.21 22.12
C ASN A 345 -17.98 15.67 22.66
N GLY A 346 -19.18 16.26 22.83
CA GLY A 346 -19.37 17.64 23.28
C GLY A 346 -19.20 18.72 22.22
N THR A 347 -18.86 18.36 20.98
CA THR A 347 -18.83 19.31 19.85
C THR A 347 -20.20 19.38 19.19
N PRO A 348 -20.81 20.57 19.01
CA PRO A 348 -22.11 20.69 18.34
C PRO A 348 -22.08 20.13 16.90
N VAL A 349 -23.14 19.39 16.56
CA VAL A 349 -23.42 18.90 15.20
C VAL A 349 -24.84 19.28 14.80
N ASP A 350 -25.28 18.90 13.61
CA ASP A 350 -26.65 19.14 13.16
C ASP A 350 -27.65 18.52 14.16
N ALA A 351 -28.61 19.34 14.58
CA ALA A 351 -29.63 18.96 15.54
C ALA A 351 -30.58 17.91 14.93
N PRO A 352 -31.23 17.07 15.76
CA PRO A 352 -32.25 16.17 15.25
C PRO A 352 -33.42 16.94 14.63
N VAL A 353 -34.01 16.37 13.58
CA VAL A 353 -35.19 16.92 12.91
C VAL A 353 -36.43 16.34 13.57
N VAL A 354 -37.29 17.21 14.09
CA VAL A 354 -38.59 16.83 14.66
C VAL A 354 -39.67 17.02 13.60
N ASP A 355 -40.42 15.97 13.32
CA ASP A 355 -41.60 15.98 12.45
C ASP A 355 -42.86 15.88 13.34
N GLU A 356 -43.45 17.04 13.64
CA GLU A 356 -44.65 17.12 14.47
C GLU A 356 -45.89 16.49 13.80
N ASP A 357 -45.94 16.44 12.47
CA ASP A 357 -47.08 15.89 11.72
C ASP A 357 -47.07 14.35 11.77
N ASN A 358 -45.90 13.74 11.73
CA ASN A 358 -45.72 12.29 11.81
C ASN A 358 -45.41 11.80 13.24
N ALA A 359 -45.24 12.73 14.19
CA ALA A 359 -44.84 12.46 15.56
C ALA A 359 -43.55 11.64 15.66
N THR A 360 -42.52 12.06 14.94
CA THR A 360 -41.20 11.41 14.95
C THR A 360 -40.06 12.41 15.13
N LEU A 361 -38.92 11.91 15.59
CA LEU A 361 -37.65 12.64 15.59
C LEU A 361 -36.58 11.79 14.91
N HIS A 362 -35.84 12.40 13.99
CA HIS A 362 -34.82 11.75 13.19
C HIS A 362 -33.45 12.41 13.39
N TRP A 363 -32.41 11.59 13.54
CA TRP A 363 -31.03 12.07 13.53
C TRP A 363 -30.12 11.09 12.81
N GLU A 364 -29.16 11.63 12.07
CA GLU A 364 -28.11 10.84 11.45
C GLU A 364 -26.76 11.55 11.61
N GLY A 365 -25.71 10.77 11.85
CA GLY A 365 -24.36 11.31 12.02
C GLY A 365 -23.28 10.24 11.94
N THR A 366 -22.08 10.66 11.55
CA THR A 366 -20.90 9.78 11.58
C THR A 366 -20.36 9.68 13.00
N LEU A 367 -20.01 8.47 13.43
CA LEU A 367 -19.33 8.21 14.71
C LEU A 367 -18.05 7.42 14.46
N ALA A 368 -16.90 8.07 14.70
CA ALA A 368 -15.63 7.35 14.73
C ALA A 368 -15.59 6.39 15.94
N VAL A 369 -14.59 5.52 15.95
CA VAL A 369 -14.40 4.50 17.00
C VAL A 369 -14.32 5.17 18.37
N GLY A 370 -15.16 4.72 19.30
CA GLY A 370 -15.24 5.23 20.67
C GLY A 370 -15.95 6.58 20.83
N GLU A 371 -16.48 7.18 19.76
CA GLU A 371 -17.23 8.44 19.87
C GLU A 371 -18.66 8.22 20.37
N THR A 372 -19.19 9.23 21.05
CA THR A 372 -20.58 9.26 21.53
C THR A 372 -21.28 10.54 21.07
N ALA A 373 -22.43 10.39 20.42
CA ALA A 373 -23.37 11.48 20.21
C ALA A 373 -24.33 11.60 21.40
N THR A 374 -24.67 12.83 21.79
CA THR A 374 -25.69 13.15 22.80
C THR A 374 -26.68 14.12 22.21
N LEU A 375 -27.94 13.69 22.14
CA LEU A 375 -29.08 14.46 21.66
C LEU A 375 -29.92 14.87 22.85
N SER A 376 -30.50 16.07 22.80
CA SER A 376 -31.44 16.56 23.81
C SER A 376 -32.59 17.28 23.13
N TYR A 377 -33.81 17.08 23.63
CA TYR A 377 -35.02 17.78 23.18
C TYR A 377 -36.07 17.81 24.29
N THR A 378 -36.99 18.78 24.24
CA THR A 378 -37.96 19.03 25.32
C THR A 378 -39.39 19.05 24.80
N VAL A 379 -40.31 18.49 25.57
CA VAL A 379 -41.76 18.59 25.37
C VAL A 379 -42.41 19.18 26.62
N THR A 380 -43.54 19.86 26.48
CA THR A 380 -44.35 20.39 27.57
C THR A 380 -45.64 19.58 27.67
N VAL A 381 -45.93 19.02 28.85
CA VAL A 381 -47.13 18.21 29.12
C VAL A 381 -48.39 19.06 28.95
N ASP A 382 -49.40 18.54 28.26
CA ASP A 382 -50.63 19.28 27.99
C ASP A 382 -51.45 19.52 29.27
N ALA A 383 -52.30 20.55 29.25
CA ALA A 383 -53.05 20.98 30.44
C ALA A 383 -54.25 20.08 30.78
N ASP A 384 -54.72 19.28 29.83
CA ASP A 384 -55.93 18.43 29.93
C ASP A 384 -55.63 16.94 30.17
N VAL A 385 -54.37 16.59 30.40
CA VAL A 385 -53.97 15.23 30.73
C VAL A 385 -54.65 14.70 32.01
N THR A 386 -54.93 13.41 32.01
CA THR A 386 -55.56 12.63 33.07
C THR A 386 -54.58 11.63 33.67
N ALA A 387 -54.92 11.05 34.82
CA ALA A 387 -54.05 10.05 35.47
C ALA A 387 -53.93 8.73 34.68
N ASP A 388 -54.77 8.51 33.67
CA ASP A 388 -54.75 7.33 32.80
C ASP A 388 -53.90 7.55 31.54
N ASP A 389 -53.51 8.79 31.24
CA ASP A 389 -52.68 9.12 30.08
C ASP A 389 -51.23 8.77 30.38
N VAL A 390 -50.58 7.96 29.53
CA VAL A 390 -49.18 7.54 29.74
C VAL A 390 -48.36 8.02 28.57
N LEU A 391 -47.39 8.88 28.84
CA LEU A 391 -46.45 9.33 27.82
C LEU A 391 -45.39 8.24 27.67
N VAL A 392 -45.35 7.61 26.50
CA VAL A 392 -44.34 6.60 26.14
C VAL A 392 -43.52 7.15 25.00
N ASN A 393 -42.20 7.17 25.20
CA ASN A 393 -41.24 7.66 24.20
C ASN A 393 -40.27 6.51 23.89
N VAL A 394 -40.15 6.12 22.62
CA VAL A 394 -39.41 4.92 22.21
C VAL A 394 -38.43 5.27 21.11
N ILE A 395 -37.14 5.02 21.35
CA ILE A 395 -36.09 5.20 20.37
C ILE A 395 -35.78 3.89 19.66
N THR A 396 -35.57 3.96 18.35
CA THR A 396 -34.94 2.92 17.55
C THR A 396 -33.67 3.45 16.89
N ALA A 397 -32.75 2.54 16.59
CA ALA A 397 -31.45 2.91 16.07
C ALA A 397 -30.85 1.83 15.16
N GLU A 398 -30.19 2.28 14.11
CA GLU A 398 -29.40 1.46 13.20
C GLU A 398 -28.09 2.19 12.84
N ALA A 399 -27.14 1.49 12.22
CA ALA A 399 -25.94 2.12 11.70
C ALA A 399 -25.45 1.42 10.45
N ASP A 400 -24.96 2.20 9.50
CA ASP A 400 -24.24 1.73 8.34
C ASP A 400 -22.72 1.76 8.60
N VAL A 401 -21.99 0.97 7.83
CA VAL A 401 -20.53 0.84 7.88
C VAL A 401 -19.97 0.82 6.47
N SER A 402 -18.66 1.05 6.34
CA SER A 402 -17.96 0.91 5.07
C SER A 402 -18.22 -0.45 4.41
N PRO A 403 -18.25 -0.52 3.06
CA PRO A 403 -18.44 -1.78 2.34
C PRO A 403 -17.45 -2.85 2.79
N GLY A 404 -17.95 -4.08 2.94
CA GLY A 404 -17.17 -5.22 3.41
C GLY A 404 -17.41 -5.57 4.88
N PHE A 405 -17.96 -4.66 5.69
CA PHE A 405 -18.38 -4.96 7.06
C PHE A 405 -19.88 -5.27 7.12
N THR A 406 -20.27 -6.04 8.13
CA THR A 406 -21.69 -6.25 8.45
C THR A 406 -22.16 -5.15 9.41
N PRO A 407 -23.23 -4.40 9.09
CA PRO A 407 -23.82 -3.43 10.02
C PRO A 407 -24.07 -4.00 11.42
N PRO A 408 -23.78 -3.23 12.49
CA PRO A 408 -24.06 -3.69 13.85
C PRO A 408 -25.56 -3.74 14.12
N VAL A 409 -25.97 -4.64 15.01
CA VAL A 409 -27.33 -4.66 15.56
C VAL A 409 -27.34 -3.80 16.82
N SER A 410 -28.24 -2.82 16.87
CA SER A 410 -28.46 -1.96 18.04
C SER A 410 -29.17 -2.72 19.18
N ASN A 411 -29.00 -2.27 20.42
CA ASN A 411 -29.86 -2.69 21.54
C ASN A 411 -31.28 -2.11 21.43
N CYS A 412 -31.45 -1.02 20.67
CA CYS A 412 -32.73 -0.37 20.39
C CYS A 412 -33.22 -0.64 18.97
N VAL A 413 -33.53 -1.91 18.67
CA VAL A 413 -34.27 -2.29 17.45
C VAL A 413 -35.77 -2.11 17.63
N GLU A 414 -36.54 -2.09 16.55
CA GLU A 414 -38.01 -2.07 16.59
C GLU A 414 -38.54 -3.20 17.50
N GLY A 415 -39.40 -2.84 18.46
CA GLY A 415 -39.97 -3.77 19.43
C GLY A 415 -39.00 -4.23 20.54
N SER A 416 -37.84 -3.59 20.68
CA SER A 416 -36.92 -3.85 21.79
C SER A 416 -37.61 -3.67 23.15
N THR A 417 -37.27 -4.54 24.10
CA THR A 417 -37.71 -4.45 25.50
C THR A 417 -36.60 -3.96 26.43
N ASP A 418 -35.49 -3.49 25.87
CA ASP A 418 -34.40 -2.91 26.65
C ASP A 418 -34.88 -1.61 27.32
N PRO A 419 -34.78 -1.47 28.66
CA PRO A 419 -35.18 -0.26 29.36
C PRO A 419 -34.42 1.00 28.90
N ASP A 420 -33.23 0.85 28.30
CA ASP A 420 -32.46 1.97 27.77
C ASP A 420 -33.06 2.54 26.47
N CYS A 421 -34.07 1.90 25.88
CA CYS A 421 -34.69 2.31 24.61
C CYS A 421 -36.03 3.04 24.78
N SER A 422 -36.54 3.17 26.00
CA SER A 422 -37.81 3.87 26.22
C SER A 422 -37.89 4.60 27.54
N THR A 423 -38.73 5.63 27.56
CA THR A 423 -39.09 6.33 28.81
C THR A 423 -40.59 6.39 28.94
N THR A 424 -41.09 6.34 30.18
CA THR A 424 -42.53 6.40 30.48
C THR A 424 -42.82 7.42 31.56
N HIS A 425 -43.90 8.18 31.46
CA HIS A 425 -44.33 9.12 32.50
C HIS A 425 -45.85 9.10 32.66
N THR A 426 -46.32 9.34 33.89
CA THR A 426 -47.77 9.37 34.21
C THR A 426 -48.15 10.68 34.88
N PRO A 427 -49.17 11.41 34.41
CA PRO A 427 -49.63 12.64 35.03
C PRO A 427 -50.14 12.47 36.46
N LEU A 428 -49.77 13.41 37.33
CA LEU A 428 -50.33 13.57 38.65
C LEU A 428 -51.58 14.44 38.56
N VAL A 429 -52.74 13.83 38.36
CA VAL A 429 -54.00 14.56 38.50
C VAL A 429 -54.44 14.53 39.96
N PRO A 430 -54.56 15.69 40.63
CA PRO A 430 -55.06 15.71 41.99
C PRO A 430 -56.46 15.11 42.01
N THR A 431 -56.65 14.03 42.76
CA THR A 431 -57.98 13.48 43.02
C THR A 431 -58.83 14.63 43.55
N PRO A 432 -60.01 14.94 42.96
CA PRO A 432 -60.85 16.00 43.48
C PRO A 432 -61.16 15.69 44.94
N THR A 433 -60.58 16.45 45.85
CA THR A 433 -60.82 16.29 47.28
C THR A 433 -62.30 16.55 47.46
N THR A 434 -63.07 15.49 47.75
CA THR A 434 -64.46 15.66 48.17
C THR A 434 -64.44 16.66 49.32
N PRO A 435 -65.15 17.79 49.25
CA PRO A 435 -65.15 18.76 50.33
C PRO A 435 -65.50 18.04 51.62
N ALA A 436 -64.64 18.12 52.64
CA ALA A 436 -64.97 17.59 53.96
C ALA A 436 -66.36 18.13 54.35
N PRO A 437 -67.29 17.30 54.87
CA PRO A 437 -68.60 17.76 55.26
C PRO A 437 -68.44 18.93 56.23
N THR A 438 -69.03 20.07 55.89
CA THR A 438 -69.01 21.25 56.75
C THR A 438 -69.72 20.92 58.06
N THR A 439 -68.95 20.66 59.11
CA THR A 439 -69.46 20.63 60.48
C THR A 439 -70.06 22.01 60.79
N PRO A 440 -71.34 22.13 61.18
CA PRO A 440 -71.95 23.41 61.48
C PRO A 440 -71.23 24.09 62.66
N ALA A 441 -71.04 25.40 62.53
CA ALA A 441 -70.36 26.25 63.51
C ALA A 441 -70.96 26.11 64.91
N PRO A 442 -70.15 26.08 65.99
CA PRO A 442 -70.66 26.06 67.35
C PRO A 442 -71.31 27.42 67.68
N THR A 443 -72.55 27.40 68.17
CA THR A 443 -73.21 28.57 68.75
C THR A 443 -72.57 28.92 70.10
N THR A 444 -71.97 30.11 70.18
CA THR A 444 -71.45 30.76 71.39
C THR A 444 -72.56 31.05 72.42
N PRO A 445 -72.41 30.68 73.70
CA PRO A 445 -73.17 31.26 74.80
C PRO A 445 -72.45 32.47 75.43
N ALA A 446 -73.26 33.44 75.88
CA ALA A 446 -72.89 34.72 76.48
C ALA A 446 -72.35 34.61 77.95
N PRO A 447 -71.81 35.69 78.56
CA PRO A 447 -70.77 35.64 79.59
C PRO A 447 -71.27 35.70 81.04
N THR A 448 -70.46 35.20 81.98
CA THR A 448 -70.51 35.56 83.41
C THR A 448 -69.12 35.74 84.02
N THR A 449 -69.06 36.68 84.97
CA THR A 449 -67.96 37.49 85.53
C THR A 449 -67.16 36.83 86.68
N PRO A 450 -66.10 37.48 87.25
CA PRO A 450 -64.81 36.87 87.59
C PRO A 450 -64.56 36.63 89.09
N SER A 451 -63.50 35.88 89.40
CA SER A 451 -62.82 35.98 90.70
C SER A 451 -61.29 35.76 90.57
N THR A 452 -60.55 36.64 91.25
CA THR A 452 -59.08 36.77 91.40
C THR A 452 -58.87 37.28 92.84
N PRO A 453 -57.69 37.21 93.52
CA PRO A 453 -56.45 36.42 93.38
C PRO A 453 -56.05 35.70 94.70
N THR A 454 -54.99 34.87 94.67
CA THR A 454 -53.98 34.84 95.75
C THR A 454 -52.65 34.26 95.23
N GLY A 455 -51.60 35.07 95.13
CA GLY A 455 -50.19 34.62 95.27
C GLY A 455 -49.78 34.69 96.75
N PRO A 456 -48.52 34.42 97.17
CA PRO A 456 -47.28 34.45 96.38
C PRO A 456 -46.30 33.25 96.63
N GLN A 457 -45.20 33.22 95.87
CA GLN A 457 -43.79 33.19 96.35
C GLN A 457 -42.84 32.23 95.57
N LEU A 458 -41.78 32.87 95.04
CA LEU A 458 -40.44 32.41 94.59
C LEU A 458 -39.71 31.53 95.65
N ALA A 459 -38.59 30.83 95.45
CA ALA A 459 -37.62 30.53 94.39
C ALA A 459 -36.73 29.34 94.90
N ASN A 460 -35.66 29.03 94.15
CA ASN A 460 -34.45 28.22 94.45
C ASN A 460 -34.45 26.74 94.07
N THR A 461 -33.36 26.12 93.57
CA THR A 461 -32.15 26.49 92.77
C THR A 461 -31.18 25.30 92.88
N GLY A 462 -30.35 25.09 91.84
CA GLY A 462 -29.02 24.43 91.95
C GLY A 462 -29.07 22.91 91.90
N GLY A 463 -28.10 22.19 91.32
CA GLY A 463 -26.72 22.41 90.84
C GLY A 463 -26.19 21.00 90.49
N GLU A 464 -25.06 20.70 89.83
CA GLU A 464 -23.75 21.30 89.53
C GLU A 464 -23.23 20.57 88.25
N LEU A 465 -22.50 21.13 87.27
CA LEU A 465 -21.15 21.74 87.21
C LEU A 465 -19.98 20.81 87.60
N ALA A 466 -19.04 20.57 86.67
CA ALA A 466 -17.66 21.08 86.80
C ALA A 466 -16.72 20.74 85.60
N PRO A 467 -15.63 21.51 85.39
CA PRO A 467 -14.93 21.72 84.10
C PRO A 467 -13.39 21.54 84.15
N GLY A 468 -12.70 21.88 83.06
CA GLY A 468 -11.26 22.27 83.02
C GLY A 468 -10.65 22.13 81.62
N LEU A 469 -9.68 22.92 81.12
CA LEU A 469 -9.07 24.20 81.49
C LEU A 469 -8.24 24.67 80.26
N PHE A 470 -8.05 25.97 80.13
CA PHE A 470 -7.28 26.78 79.17
C PHE A 470 -5.82 26.36 78.84
N LEU A 471 -5.34 26.72 77.63
CA LEU A 471 -4.25 27.70 77.46
C LEU A 471 -4.05 28.20 76.01
N VAL A 472 -3.57 29.45 75.95
CA VAL A 472 -3.40 30.37 74.81
C VAL A 472 -1.94 30.37 74.35
N ALA A 473 -1.66 30.56 73.05
CA ALA A 473 -0.57 31.42 72.55
C ALA A 473 -0.62 31.60 71.02
N ALA A 474 -0.66 32.86 70.59
CA ALA A 474 -0.41 33.33 69.24
C ALA A 474 1.10 33.49 68.97
N PHE A 475 1.54 33.40 67.71
CA PHE A 475 2.55 34.32 67.13
C PHE A 475 2.60 34.23 65.59
N LEU A 476 2.46 35.40 64.97
CA LEU A 476 2.83 35.75 63.59
C LEU A 476 4.34 35.57 63.37
N ILE A 477 4.77 35.34 62.11
CA ILE A 477 5.69 36.22 61.36
C ILE A 477 5.93 35.70 59.93
N ALA A 478 5.92 36.65 59.00
CA ALA A 478 6.21 36.55 57.57
C ALA A 478 7.69 36.25 57.25
N GLY A 479 7.96 35.83 56.01
CA GLY A 479 9.32 35.76 55.48
C GLY A 479 9.38 35.45 53.99
N ALA A 480 9.16 36.48 53.17
CA ALA A 480 9.61 36.51 51.78
C ALA A 480 11.14 36.66 51.74
N GLY A 481 11.81 36.02 50.76
CA GLY A 481 13.24 36.21 50.53
C GLY A 481 13.77 35.38 49.37
N ALA A 482 13.79 35.98 48.19
CA ALA A 482 14.50 35.51 47.00
C ALA A 482 16.03 35.68 47.14
N LEU A 483 16.82 34.84 46.44
CA LEU A 483 18.03 35.17 45.65
C LEU A 483 18.62 33.83 45.11
N VAL A 484 18.63 33.56 43.80
CA VAL A 484 19.57 34.01 42.74
C VAL A 484 21.00 33.41 42.84
N ALA A 485 21.39 32.74 41.75
CA ALA A 485 22.72 32.69 41.07
C ALA A 485 23.20 31.24 40.83
N SER A 486 23.12 30.72 39.60
CA SER A 486 24.15 30.79 38.53
C SER A 486 25.34 29.84 38.80
N ARG A 487 25.96 29.11 37.87
CA ARG A 487 26.04 29.12 36.39
C ARG A 487 26.99 27.97 35.98
N ALA A 488 27.08 27.74 34.66
CA ALA A 488 28.17 27.12 33.87
C ALA A 488 27.95 25.63 33.50
N ARG A 489 27.60 25.31 32.23
CA ARG A 489 28.31 25.38 30.92
C ARG A 489 28.98 24.05 30.56
N GLY A 490 28.57 23.49 29.42
CA GLY A 490 29.35 22.59 28.57
C GLY A 490 28.71 22.56 27.18
N ARG A 491 29.50 22.84 26.14
CA ARG A 491 29.13 23.11 24.74
C ARG A 491 30.03 22.26 23.85
N ARG A 492 29.59 22.01 22.61
CA ARG A 492 30.25 21.42 21.41
C ARG A 492 29.79 19.98 21.16
N SER A 493 29.47 19.56 19.93
CA SER A 493 29.77 20.11 18.59
C SER A 493 28.56 19.99 17.68
#